data_AF-A7GWE2-F1
#
_entry.id   AF-A7GWE2-F1
#
_cell.length_a   1.000
_cell.length_b   1.000
_cell.length_c   1.000
_cell.angle_alpha   90.00
_cell.angle_beta   90.00
_cell.angle_gamma   90.00
#
_symmetry.space_group_name_H-M   'P 1'
#
loop_
_entity.id
_entity.type
_entity.pdbx_description
1 polymer ?
#
loop_
_entity_poly.entity_id
_entity_poly.type
_entity_poly.pdbx_seq_one_letter_code
_entity_poly.pdbx_strand_id
1 'polypeptide(L)'
;MDYNKPNKGFVCFVYDLGRKRAVYIVFAAIIGTLVAELYLNFKQESPEFNYALTALCVMAVGALIAAVNPKIFIIKLCGYLLSLIGVMIGLHNINLLSHTEQNSAVFSAYFYIVLLCGLYLMVMLLSWFVYNARSSEINEI
;
A
#
# COMPACT_ATOMS: atom_id res chain seq x y z
N MET A 1 6.07 11.51 -26.12
CA MET A 1 5.40 10.20 -26.00
C MET A 1 3.92 10.43 -26.24
N ASP A 2 3.33 9.65 -27.13
CA ASP A 2 1.96 9.82 -27.60
C ASP A 2 1.00 9.09 -26.65
N TYR A 3 0.51 9.79 -25.63
CA TYR A 3 -0.37 9.26 -24.57
C TYR A 3 -1.83 9.08 -25.02
N ASN A 4 -2.16 9.49 -26.25
CA ASN A 4 -3.47 9.30 -26.87
C ASN A 4 -3.76 7.86 -27.31
N LYS A 5 -2.84 6.91 -27.07
CA LYS A 5 -3.07 5.48 -27.30
C LYS A 5 -3.17 4.75 -25.95
N PRO A 6 -4.26 4.02 -25.68
CA PRO A 6 -4.39 3.24 -24.46
C PRO A 6 -3.17 2.29 -24.31
N ASN A 7 -2.63 2.20 -23.09
CA ASN A 7 -1.45 1.40 -22.72
C ASN A 7 -0.09 1.78 -23.34
N LYS A 8 0.08 2.98 -23.92
CA LYS A 8 1.42 3.44 -24.31
C LYS A 8 2.16 4.12 -23.16
N GLY A 9 2.77 3.30 -22.30
CA GLY A 9 3.74 3.74 -21.29
C GLY A 9 3.39 3.31 -19.87
N PHE A 10 4.43 3.11 -19.06
CA PHE A 10 4.33 2.62 -17.68
C PHE A 10 3.36 3.45 -16.82
N VAL A 11 3.46 4.77 -16.86
CA VAL A 11 2.62 5.68 -16.07
C VAL A 11 1.12 5.53 -16.39
N CYS A 12 0.76 5.40 -17.68
CA CYS A 12 -0.63 5.22 -18.08
C CYS A 12 -1.18 3.87 -17.66
N PHE A 13 -0.38 2.82 -17.81
CA PHE A 13 -0.74 1.48 -17.34
C PHE A 13 -1.02 1.47 -15.83
N VAL A 14 -0.12 2.07 -15.03
CA VAL A 14 -0.27 2.16 -13.57
C VAL A 14 -1.46 3.04 -13.19
N TYR A 15 -1.68 4.15 -13.90
CA TYR A 15 -2.86 5.01 -13.71
C TYR A 15 -4.17 4.25 -13.93
N ASP A 16 -4.28 3.51 -15.05
CA ASP A 16 -5.45 2.71 -15.37
C ASP A 16 -5.67 1.57 -14.36
N LEU A 17 -4.59 0.95 -13.89
CA LEU A 17 -4.62 -0.03 -12.81
C LEU A 17 -5.20 0.61 -11.53
N GLY A 18 -4.69 1.77 -11.14
CA GLY A 18 -5.16 2.54 -9.98
C GLY A 18 -6.57 3.10 -10.08
N ARG A 19 -7.31 2.86 -11.17
CA ARG A 19 -8.75 3.18 -11.27
C ARG A 19 -9.64 1.96 -11.06
N LYS A 20 -9.08 0.76 -10.95
CA LYS A 20 -9.83 -0.49 -10.78
C LYS A 20 -9.97 -0.82 -9.30
N ARG A 21 -11.22 -1.00 -8.82
CA ARG A 21 -11.50 -1.41 -7.43
C ARG A 21 -10.79 -2.70 -7.02
N ALA A 22 -10.74 -3.66 -7.94
CA ALA A 22 -10.15 -4.98 -7.73
C ALA A 22 -8.69 -4.90 -7.23
N VAL A 23 -7.92 -3.92 -7.68
CA VAL A 23 -6.51 -3.74 -7.30
C VAL A 23 -6.38 -3.50 -5.79
N TYR A 24 -7.24 -2.65 -5.24
CA TYR A 24 -7.26 -2.34 -3.82
C TYR A 24 -7.83 -3.48 -2.98
N ILE A 25 -8.81 -4.22 -3.50
CA ILE A 25 -9.39 -5.39 -2.82
C ILE A 25 -8.35 -6.52 -2.74
N VAL A 26 -7.65 -6.80 -3.84
CA VAL A 26 -6.56 -7.79 -3.87
C VAL A 26 -5.45 -7.38 -2.91
N PHE A 27 -5.06 -6.10 -2.91
CA PHE A 27 -4.06 -5.59 -1.97
C PHE A 27 -4.50 -5.76 -0.50
N ALA A 28 -5.75 -5.42 -0.16
CA ALA A 28 -6.30 -5.63 1.17
C ALA A 28 -6.36 -7.12 1.55
N ALA A 29 -6.69 -8.00 0.60
CA ALA A 29 -6.73 -9.44 0.83
C ALA A 29 -5.34 -10.02 1.13
N ILE A 30 -4.30 -9.59 0.40
CA ILE A 30 -2.91 -9.97 0.67
C ILE A 30 -2.50 -9.52 2.09
N ILE A 31 -2.82 -8.29 2.47
CA ILE A 31 -2.56 -7.82 3.84
C ILE A 31 -3.35 -8.66 4.86
N GLY A 32 -4.60 -8.99 4.57
CA GLY A 32 -5.43 -9.85 5.42
C GLY A 32 -4.82 -11.24 5.66
N THR A 33 -4.18 -11.82 4.64
CA THR A 33 -3.46 -13.09 4.81
C THR A 33 -2.25 -12.96 5.74
N LEU A 34 -1.51 -11.85 5.66
CA LEU A 34 -0.39 -11.56 6.56
C LEU A 34 -0.86 -11.35 7.99
N VAL A 35 -1.99 -10.65 8.18
CA VAL A 35 -2.62 -10.47 9.50
C VAL A 35 -3.01 -11.82 10.10
N ALA A 36 -3.64 -12.69 9.32
CA ALA A 36 -4.03 -14.02 9.79
C ALA A 36 -2.82 -14.88 10.16
N GLU A 37 -1.78 -14.89 9.33
CA GLU A 37 -0.53 -15.60 9.61
C GLU A 37 0.14 -15.07 10.89
N LEU A 38 0.23 -13.74 11.04
CA LEU A 38 0.80 -13.10 12.21
C LEU A 38 0.02 -13.45 13.49
N TYR A 39 -1.31 -13.44 13.43
CA TYR A 39 -2.16 -13.72 14.58
C TYR A 39 -2.14 -15.21 15.00
N LEU A 40 -2.08 -16.13 14.03
CA LEU A 40 -2.16 -17.57 14.30
C LEU A 40 -0.84 -18.17 14.80
N ASN A 41 0.31 -17.61 14.38
CA ASN A 41 1.61 -18.25 14.60
C ASN A 41 2.47 -17.60 15.70
N PHE A 42 2.11 -16.39 16.17
CA PHE A 42 2.93 -15.64 17.12
C PHE A 42 2.16 -15.34 18.41
N LYS A 43 2.82 -15.52 19.56
CA LYS A 43 2.24 -15.21 20.87
C LYS A 43 2.25 -13.70 21.12
N GLN A 44 1.10 -13.17 21.55
CA GLN A 44 0.82 -11.76 21.81
C GLN A 44 1.38 -11.26 23.14
N GLU A 45 2.71 -11.18 23.28
CA GLU A 45 3.30 -10.75 24.56
C GLU A 45 4.03 -9.40 24.50
N SER A 46 4.44 -8.92 23.32
CA SER A 46 5.16 -7.64 23.17
C SER A 46 4.30 -6.49 22.59
N PRO A 47 4.49 -5.23 23.04
CA PRO A 47 3.77 -4.09 22.50
C PRO A 47 4.10 -3.84 21.02
N GLU A 48 5.33 -4.11 20.58
CA GLU A 48 5.78 -3.97 19.19
C GLU A 48 4.99 -4.91 18.27
N PHE A 49 4.65 -6.12 18.74
CA PHE A 49 3.79 -7.05 18.01
C PHE A 49 2.40 -6.46 17.76
N ASN A 50 1.79 -5.88 18.79
CA ASN A 50 0.48 -5.24 18.67
C ASN A 50 0.50 -4.03 17.72
N TYR A 51 1.59 -3.26 17.72
CA TYR A 51 1.77 -2.16 16.76
C TYR A 51 1.99 -2.66 15.33
N ALA A 52 2.73 -3.75 15.13
CA ALA A 52 2.89 -4.39 13.82
C ALA A 52 1.56 -4.92 13.28
N LEU A 53 0.75 -5.57 14.12
CA LEU A 53 -0.60 -6.00 13.78
C LEU A 53 -1.50 -4.80 13.41
N THR A 54 -1.47 -3.75 14.23
CA THR A 54 -2.22 -2.51 13.98
C THR A 54 -1.80 -1.87 12.66
N ALA A 55 -0.51 -1.84 12.35
CA ALA A 55 0.02 -1.32 11.09
C ALA A 55 -0.57 -2.03 9.87
N LEU A 56 -0.59 -3.38 9.88
CA LEU A 56 -1.19 -4.17 8.81
C LEU A 56 -2.70 -3.88 8.67
N CYS A 57 -3.43 -3.82 9.78
CA CYS A 57 -4.85 -3.49 9.78
C CYS A 57 -5.12 -2.08 9.22
N VAL A 58 -4.34 -1.07 9.62
CA VAL A 58 -4.43 0.30 9.10
C VAL A 58 -4.17 0.33 7.59
N MET A 59 -3.17 -0.43 7.11
CA MET A 59 -2.91 -0.55 5.67
C MET A 59 -4.11 -1.13 4.92
N ALA A 60 -4.70 -2.22 5.43
CA ALA A 60 -5.87 -2.85 4.83
C ALA A 60 -7.09 -1.92 4.82
N VAL A 61 -7.33 -1.18 5.91
CA VAL A 61 -8.42 -0.18 5.96
C VAL A 61 -8.19 0.92 4.93
N GLY A 62 -6.98 1.46 4.80
CA GLY A 62 -6.66 2.45 3.77
C GLY A 62 -6.91 1.94 2.35
N ALA A 63 -6.56 0.67 2.09
CA ALA A 63 -6.85 0.01 0.82
C ALA A 63 -8.36 -0.12 0.57
N LEU A 64 -9.14 -0.52 1.57
CA LEU A 64 -10.60 -0.62 1.47
C LEU A 64 -11.26 0.75 1.25
N ILE A 65 -10.77 1.82 1.88
CA ILE A 65 -11.21 3.20 1.61
C ILE A 65 -10.99 3.54 0.13
N ALA A 66 -9.79 3.30 -0.40
CA ALA A 66 -9.49 3.55 -1.81
C ALA A 66 -10.37 2.68 -2.75
N ALA A 67 -10.75 1.48 -2.32
CA ALA A 67 -11.62 0.57 -3.07
C ALA A 67 -13.08 1.08 -3.20
N VAL A 68 -13.57 1.90 -2.26
CA VAL A 68 -14.95 2.43 -2.28
C VAL A 68 -15.25 3.10 -3.62
N ASN A 69 -14.40 4.05 -4.02
CA ASN A 69 -14.49 4.64 -5.35
C ASN A 69 -13.13 5.21 -5.79
N PRO A 70 -12.29 4.41 -6.48
CA PRO A 70 -10.97 4.83 -6.93
C PRO A 70 -11.03 5.80 -8.12
N LYS A 71 -12.21 6.23 -8.58
CA LYS A 71 -12.32 7.32 -9.56
C LYS A 71 -12.38 8.68 -8.88
N ILE A 72 -12.80 8.73 -7.61
CA ILE A 72 -12.88 9.97 -6.82
C ILE A 72 -11.50 10.27 -6.24
N PHE A 73 -11.01 11.48 -6.50
CA PHE A 73 -9.69 11.94 -6.06
C PHE A 73 -9.52 11.84 -4.53
N ILE A 74 -10.40 12.48 -3.77
CA ILE A 74 -10.24 12.62 -2.32
C ILE A 74 -10.26 11.26 -1.60
N ILE A 75 -11.16 10.35 -2.01
CA ILE A 75 -11.27 9.01 -1.43
C ILE A 75 -9.99 8.21 -1.67
N LYS A 76 -9.46 8.25 -2.90
CA LYS A 76 -8.21 7.57 -3.24
C LYS A 76 -7.03 8.11 -2.44
N LEU A 77 -6.92 9.44 -2.35
CA LEU A 77 -5.85 10.09 -1.60
C LEU A 77 -5.90 9.73 -0.11
N CYS A 78 -7.08 9.82 0.51
CA CYS A 78 -7.28 9.41 1.91
C CYS A 78 -6.88 7.95 2.14
N GLY A 79 -7.28 7.05 1.24
CA GLY A 79 -6.91 5.64 1.31
C GLY A 79 -5.40 5.42 1.23
N TYR A 80 -4.72 6.07 0.29
CA TYR A 80 -3.26 5.98 0.18
C TYR A 80 -2.52 6.56 1.37
N LEU A 81 -2.91 7.74 1.86
CA LEU A 81 -2.27 8.35 3.03
C LEU A 81 -2.43 7.47 4.26
N LEU A 82 -3.63 6.91 4.47
CA LEU A 82 -3.87 5.99 5.59
C LEU A 82 -3.03 4.71 5.45
N SER A 83 -2.94 4.13 4.25
CA SER A 83 -2.07 2.97 4.02
C SER A 83 -0.59 3.30 4.23
N LEU A 84 -0.12 4.48 3.84
CA LEU A 84 1.25 4.92 4.08
C LEU A 84 1.55 5.12 5.57
N ILE A 85 0.58 5.58 6.37
CA ILE A 85 0.71 5.61 7.84
C ILE A 85 0.92 4.20 8.38
N GLY A 86 0.13 3.23 7.91
CA GLY A 86 0.31 1.82 8.26
C GLY A 86 1.71 1.30 7.88
N VAL A 87 2.22 1.64 6.69
CA VAL A 87 3.59 1.28 6.28
C VAL A 87 4.63 1.85 7.25
N MET A 88 4.54 3.14 7.62
CA MET A 88 5.51 3.77 8.51
C MET A 88 5.53 3.11 9.90
N ILE A 89 4.34 2.86 10.47
CA ILE A 89 4.23 2.15 11.76
C ILE A 89 4.79 0.73 11.63
N GLY A 90 4.46 0.01 10.55
CA GLY A 90 4.92 -1.35 10.31
C GLY A 90 6.43 -1.45 10.19
N LEU A 91 7.06 -0.62 9.36
CA LEU A 91 8.51 -0.63 9.18
C LEU A 91 9.26 -0.37 10.47
N HIS A 92 8.80 0.58 11.29
CA HIS A 92 9.45 0.88 12.56
C HIS A 92 9.36 -0.29 13.54
N ASN A 93 8.16 -0.80 13.79
CA ASN A 93 7.93 -1.81 14.84
C ASN A 93 8.41 -3.21 14.42
N ILE A 94 8.25 -3.59 13.16
CA ILE A 94 8.74 -4.88 12.65
C ILE A 94 10.27 -4.93 12.67
N ASN A 95 10.94 -3.80 12.40
CA ASN A 95 12.39 -3.72 12.51
C ASN A 95 12.86 -4.02 13.94
N LEU A 96 12.19 -3.43 14.95
CA LEU A 96 12.49 -3.71 16.37
C LEU A 96 12.27 -5.18 16.73
N LEU A 97 11.16 -5.78 16.28
CA LEU A 97 10.86 -7.20 16.49
C LEU A 97 11.92 -8.11 15.85
N SER A 98 12.39 -7.77 14.64
CA SER A 98 13.38 -8.56 13.92
C SER A 98 14.72 -8.66 14.63
N HIS A 99 15.04 -7.71 15.51
CA HIS A 99 16.28 -7.70 16.31
C HIS A 99 16.12 -8.33 17.70
N THR A 100 14.89 -8.50 18.19
CA THR A 100 14.63 -8.84 19.61
C THR A 100 14.07 -10.26 19.77
N GLU A 101 13.32 -10.74 18.78
CA GLU A 101 12.62 -12.02 18.86
C GLU A 101 13.43 -13.20 18.30
N GLN A 102 13.20 -14.40 18.85
CA GLN A 102 13.80 -15.64 18.37
C GLN A 102 13.40 -15.95 16.90
N ASN A 103 12.29 -15.39 16.43
CA ASN A 103 11.79 -15.49 15.05
C ASN A 103 12.24 -14.34 14.13
N SER A 104 13.47 -13.86 14.31
CA SER A 104 14.05 -12.72 13.57
C SER A 104 13.94 -12.83 12.04
N ALA A 105 14.13 -14.03 11.49
CA ALA A 105 14.03 -14.27 10.04
C ALA A 105 12.63 -14.02 9.48
N VAL A 106 11.58 -14.41 10.23
CA VAL A 106 10.20 -14.20 9.79
C VAL A 106 9.85 -12.71 9.86
N PHE A 107 10.17 -12.03 10.96
CA PHE A 107 9.94 -10.59 11.07
C PHE A 107 10.74 -9.79 10.02
N SER A 108 11.95 -10.23 9.66
CA SER A 108 12.70 -9.65 8.54
C SER A 108 11.95 -9.78 7.21
N ALA A 109 11.33 -10.93 6.93
CA ALA A 109 10.48 -11.09 5.75
C ALA A 109 9.28 -10.13 5.77
N TYR A 110 8.59 -9.99 6.92
CA TYR A 110 7.51 -9.02 7.08
C TYR A 110 7.98 -7.59 6.82
N PHE A 111 9.18 -7.22 7.29
CA PHE A 111 9.75 -5.89 7.04
C PHE A 111 9.88 -5.61 5.53
N TYR A 112 10.46 -6.55 4.77
CA TYR A 112 10.61 -6.40 3.33
C TYR A 112 9.25 -6.38 2.60
N ILE A 113 8.28 -7.18 3.04
CA ILE A 113 6.93 -7.16 2.47
C ILE A 113 6.27 -5.79 2.70
N VAL A 114 6.35 -5.24 3.92
CA VAL A 114 5.81 -3.90 4.23
C VAL A 114 6.53 -2.81 3.43
N LEU A 115 7.85 -2.93 3.24
CA LEU A 115 8.62 -2.03 2.39
C LEU A 115 8.13 -2.05 0.93
N LEU A 116 7.90 -3.25 0.37
CA LEU A 116 7.35 -3.41 -0.97
C LEU A 116 5.93 -2.84 -1.09
N CYS A 117 5.09 -3.00 -0.06
CA CYS A 117 3.79 -2.34 0.02
C CYS A 117 3.93 -0.81 -0.07
N GLY A 118 4.88 -0.22 0.69
CA GLY A 118 5.19 1.21 0.62
C GLY A 118 5.61 1.65 -0.78
N LEU A 119 6.51 0.90 -1.41
CA LEU A 119 7.02 1.19 -2.75
C LEU A 119 5.90 1.10 -3.80
N TYR A 120 5.04 0.08 -3.71
CA TYR A 120 3.83 -0.04 -4.52
C TYR A 120 2.90 1.17 -4.37
N LEU A 121 2.59 1.58 -3.13
CA LEU A 121 1.72 2.73 -2.87
C LEU A 121 2.31 4.02 -3.45
N MET A 122 3.62 4.23 -3.32
CA MET A 122 4.32 5.38 -3.89
C MET A 122 4.29 5.37 -5.41
N VAL A 123 4.55 4.23 -6.07
CA VAL A 123 4.47 4.11 -7.53
C VAL A 123 3.07 4.42 -8.04
N MET A 124 2.04 3.91 -7.37
CA MET A 124 0.63 4.16 -7.72
C MET A 124 0.26 5.64 -7.57
N LEU A 125 0.69 6.26 -6.46
CA LEU A 125 0.40 7.67 -6.17
C LEU A 125 1.16 8.61 -7.13
N LEU A 126 2.45 8.37 -7.35
CA LEU A 126 3.29 9.17 -8.26
C LEU A 126 2.82 9.05 -9.71
N SER A 127 2.51 7.84 -10.18
CA SER A 127 2.00 7.64 -11.54
C SER A 127 0.69 8.39 -11.74
N TRP A 128 -0.15 8.45 -10.70
CA TRP A 128 -1.38 9.23 -10.73
C TRP A 128 -1.11 10.75 -10.81
N PHE A 129 -0.19 11.29 -10.01
CA PHE A 129 0.20 12.71 -10.09
C PHE A 129 0.80 13.07 -11.46
N VAL A 130 1.75 12.27 -11.95
CA VAL A 130 2.43 12.51 -13.23
C VAL A 130 1.42 12.48 -14.39
N TYR A 131 0.48 11.53 -14.38
CA TYR A 131 -0.56 11.45 -15.42
C TYR A 131 -1.42 12.72 -15.43
N ASN A 132 -1.88 13.19 -14.26
CA ASN A 132 -2.76 14.35 -14.19
C ASN A 132 -2.04 15.66 -14.51
N ALA A 133 -0.81 15.87 -14.02
CA ALA A 133 -0.03 17.07 -14.28
C ALA A 133 0.22 17.28 -15.79
N ARG A 134 0.46 16.19 -16.52
CA ARG A 134 0.67 16.25 -17.97
C ARG A 134 -0.65 16.34 -18.75
N SER A 135 -1.71 15.72 -18.26
CA SER A 135 -3.03 15.85 -18.89
C SER A 135 -3.55 17.29 -18.82
N SER A 136 -3.21 18.07 -17.79
CA SER A 136 -3.54 19.51 -17.75
C SER A 136 -2.77 20.30 -18.80
N GLU A 137 -1.49 20.02 -19.03
CA GLU A 137 -0.68 20.72 -20.04
C GLU A 137 -1.17 20.51 -21.47
N ILE A 138 -1.68 19.31 -21.80
CA ILE A 138 -2.17 18.98 -23.15
C ILE A 138 -3.53 19.65 -23.43
N ASN A 139 -4.37 19.83 -22.42
CA ASN A 139 -5.69 20.44 -22.58
C ASN A 139 -5.64 21.98 -22.73
N GLU A 140 -4.47 22.59 -22.52
CA GLU A 140 -4.23 24.04 -22.68
C GLU A 140 -3.62 24.41 -24.05
N ILE A 141 -3.36 23.43 -24.92
CA ILE A 141 -2.87 23.60 -26.31
C ILE A 141 -4.03 23.37 -27.30
#